data_AF-A0A945WQH5-F1
#
_entry.id   AF-A0A945WQH5-F1
#
_cell.length_a   1.000
_cell.length_b   1.000
_cell.length_c   1.000
_cell.angle_alpha   90.00
_cell.angle_beta   90.00
_cell.angle_gamma   90.00
#
_symmetry.space_group_name_H-M   'P 1'
#
loop_
_entity.id
_entity.type
_entity.pdbx_description
1 polymer ?
#
loop_
_entity_poly.entity_id
_entity_poly.type
_entity_poly.pdbx_seq_one_letter_code
_entity_poly.pdbx_strand_id
1 'polypeptide(L)'
;MILFHLLIGHILGDFVFQPNSMIEHKKKGWQGTFFHALIVVFFTAILLYPYWGHALTWFLIGILFHLHYIQDIIKIEFDKKFNKDKSTIPFFVDQTFHIAVLYCISKALTALSLIPLIDSIERIYYSGPLLILVIGILFSSYVWDKTKHQFKLKKQKHLEYQADYIGMLRRIIFFCTLYLLFFMQL
;
A
#
# COMPACT_ATOMS: atom_id res chain seq x y z
N MET A 1 -9.63 -7.27 11.22
CA MET A 1 -9.06 -5.93 11.50
C MET A 1 -7.58 -5.84 11.20
N ILE A 2 -6.74 -6.82 11.56
CA ILE A 2 -5.30 -6.82 11.23
C ILE A 2 -5.04 -6.64 9.72
N LEU A 3 -5.73 -7.40 8.87
CA LEU A 3 -5.62 -7.26 7.42
C LEU A 3 -5.82 -5.83 6.93
N PHE A 4 -6.74 -5.07 7.51
CA PHE A 4 -6.97 -3.68 7.10
C PHE A 4 -5.78 -2.79 7.43
N HIS A 5 -5.16 -2.99 8.60
CA HIS A 5 -3.92 -2.28 8.96
C HIS A 5 -2.78 -2.64 8.02
N LEU A 6 -2.63 -3.93 7.69
CA LEU A 6 -1.63 -4.39 6.71
C LEU A 6 -1.87 -3.79 5.33
N LEU A 7 -3.13 -3.73 4.87
CA LEU A 7 -3.50 -3.12 3.59
C LEU A 7 -3.21 -1.62 3.59
N ILE A 8 -3.54 -0.89 4.65
CA ILE A 8 -3.22 0.54 4.76
C ILE A 8 -1.69 0.72 4.73
N GLY A 9 -0.93 -0.06 5.50
CA GLY A 9 0.54 0.02 5.53
C GLY A 9 1.16 -0.23 4.16
N HIS A 10 0.67 -1.25 3.46
CA HIS A 10 1.06 -1.53 2.08
C HIS A 10 0.71 -0.40 1.12
N ILE A 11 -0.53 0.10 1.13
CA ILE A 11 -0.97 1.20 0.26
C ILE A 11 -0.14 2.48 0.52
N LEU A 12 0.12 2.79 1.79
CA LEU A 12 0.95 3.93 2.16
C LEU A 12 2.36 3.79 1.58
N GLY A 13 3.02 2.65 1.77
CA GLY A 13 4.38 2.45 1.27
C GLY A 13 4.47 2.28 -0.24
N ASP A 14 3.56 1.49 -0.84
CA ASP A 14 3.63 1.16 -2.26
C ASP A 14 3.20 2.31 -3.16
N PHE A 15 2.29 3.18 -2.68
CA PHE A 15 1.68 4.22 -3.49
C PHE A 15 1.89 5.64 -2.96
N VAL A 16 1.56 5.90 -1.69
CA VAL A 16 1.53 7.27 -1.15
C VAL A 16 2.93 7.82 -0.91
N PHE A 17 3.85 6.97 -0.45
CA PHE A 17 5.21 7.33 -0.07
C PHE A 17 6.27 6.73 -1.01
N GLN A 18 5.89 6.40 -2.24
CA GLN A 18 6.80 5.93 -3.29
C GLN A 18 7.16 7.08 -4.28
N PRO A 19 8.19 7.91 -4.01
CA PRO A 19 8.50 9.06 -4.85
C PRO A 19 8.81 8.68 -6.30
N ASN A 20 8.56 9.59 -7.24
CA ASN A 20 8.81 9.34 -8.68
C ASN A 20 10.26 8.92 -8.96
N SER A 21 11.23 9.50 -8.23
CA SER A 21 12.64 9.11 -8.32
C SER A 21 12.89 7.65 -7.92
N MET A 22 12.14 7.11 -6.96
CA MET A 22 12.21 5.70 -6.57
C MET A 22 11.61 4.79 -7.63
N ILE A 23 10.51 5.20 -8.27
CA ILE A 23 9.93 4.46 -9.41
C ILE A 23 10.95 4.32 -10.54
N GLU A 24 11.67 5.39 -10.86
CA GLU A 24 12.76 5.37 -11.84
C GLU A 24 13.93 4.50 -11.37
N HIS A 25 14.32 4.61 -10.09
CA HIS A 25 15.44 3.86 -9.54
C HIS A 25 15.17 2.35 -9.50
N LYS A 26 13.94 1.92 -9.21
CA LYS A 26 13.48 0.51 -9.28
C LYS A 26 13.74 -0.09 -10.66
N LYS A 27 13.57 0.69 -11.73
CA LYS A 27 13.80 0.21 -13.11
C LYS A 27 15.29 0.04 -13.43
N LYS A 28 16.18 0.78 -12.75
CA LYS A 28 17.64 0.79 -12.98
C LYS A 28 18.37 -0.36 -12.28
N GLY A 29 17.82 -0.91 -11.20
CA GLY A 29 18.43 -2.05 -10.51
C GLY A 29 17.76 -2.42 -9.20
N TRP A 30 18.29 -3.48 -8.56
CA TRP A 30 17.75 -4.10 -7.35
C TRP A 30 17.78 -3.18 -6.11
N GLN A 31 18.68 -2.20 -6.06
CA GLN A 31 18.76 -1.27 -4.93
C GLN A 31 17.49 -0.43 -4.78
N GLY A 32 16.89 -0.01 -5.91
CA GLY A 32 15.64 0.74 -5.89
C GLY A 32 14.48 -0.06 -5.31
N THR A 33 14.39 -1.36 -5.63
CA THR A 33 13.36 -2.25 -5.07
C THR A 33 13.63 -2.56 -3.60
N PHE A 34 14.90 -2.65 -3.19
CA PHE A 34 15.28 -2.87 -1.79
C PHE A 34 14.84 -1.71 -0.90
N PHE A 35 15.18 -0.46 -1.26
CA PHE A 35 14.77 0.72 -0.51
C PHE A 35 13.25 0.91 -0.51
N HIS A 36 12.59 0.55 -1.61
CA HIS A 36 11.13 0.57 -1.69
C HIS A 36 10.48 -0.40 -0.70
N ALA A 37 10.96 -1.65 -0.65
CA ALA A 37 10.47 -2.64 0.29
C ALA A 37 10.66 -2.19 1.76
N LEU A 38 11.74 -1.45 2.06
CA LEU A 38 11.96 -0.85 3.39
C LEU A 38 10.85 0.16 3.75
N ILE A 39 10.42 1.00 2.81
CA ILE A 39 9.32 1.96 3.04
C ILE A 39 8.03 1.19 3.35
N VAL A 40 7.72 0.14 2.59
CA VAL A 40 6.51 -0.67 2.80
C VAL A 40 6.51 -1.31 4.19
N VAL A 41 7.61 -1.93 4.60
CA VAL A 41 7.66 -2.54 5.93
C VAL A 41 7.76 -1.53 7.07
N PHE A 42 8.29 -0.32 6.83
CA PHE A 42 8.26 0.77 7.81
C PHE A 42 6.82 1.16 8.16
N PHE A 43 5.97 1.46 7.16
CA PHE A 43 4.56 1.78 7.42
C PHE A 43 3.79 0.59 7.99
N THR A 44 4.09 -0.62 7.53
CA THR A 44 3.48 -1.83 8.08
C THR A 44 3.84 -2.02 9.56
N ALA A 45 5.12 -1.84 9.92
CA ALA A 45 5.57 -1.96 11.30
C ALA A 45 4.85 -0.95 12.21
N ILE A 46 4.71 0.31 11.79
CA ILE A 46 3.96 1.33 12.54
C ILE A 46 2.52 0.88 12.82
N LEU A 47 1.81 0.33 11.82
CA LEU A 47 0.41 -0.08 12.01
C LEU A 47 0.24 -1.39 12.78
N LEU A 48 1.33 -2.15 12.94
CA LEU A 48 1.39 -3.34 13.79
C LEU A 48 1.90 -3.04 15.22
N TYR A 49 1.98 -1.78 15.65
CA TYR A 49 2.49 -1.43 16.97
C TYR A 49 1.88 -2.20 18.17
N PRO A 50 0.59 -2.60 18.19
CA PRO A 50 0.05 -3.37 19.32
C PRO A 50 0.66 -4.77 19.43
N TYR A 51 1.33 -5.24 18.37
CA TYR A 51 1.94 -6.57 18.27
C TYR A 51 3.47 -6.55 18.41
N TRP A 52 4.10 -5.39 18.66
CA TRP A 52 5.57 -5.28 18.72
C TRP A 52 6.22 -6.10 19.82
N GLY A 53 5.48 -6.45 20.88
CA GLY A 53 5.97 -7.29 21.97
C GLY A 53 6.22 -8.76 21.58
N HIS A 54 5.82 -9.18 20.37
CA HIS A 54 5.98 -10.55 19.91
C HIS A 54 7.10 -10.68 18.89
N ALA A 55 8.06 -11.57 19.13
CA ALA A 55 9.13 -11.87 18.19
C ALA A 55 8.59 -12.35 16.82
N LEU A 56 7.47 -13.08 16.83
CA LEU A 56 6.78 -13.52 15.61
C LEU A 56 6.38 -12.34 14.71
N THR A 57 5.99 -11.20 15.27
CA THR A 57 5.63 -10.00 14.50
C THR A 57 6.80 -9.51 13.66
N TRP A 58 7.98 -9.37 14.26
CA TRP A 58 9.18 -8.91 13.56
C TRP A 58 9.68 -9.93 12.53
N PHE A 59 9.56 -11.22 12.85
CA PHE A 59 9.84 -12.29 11.89
C PHE A 59 8.92 -12.19 10.65
N LEU A 60 7.61 -12.00 10.86
CA LEU A 60 6.64 -11.83 9.78
C LEU A 60 6.85 -10.53 8.98
N ILE A 61 7.26 -9.43 9.62
CA ILE A 61 7.67 -8.19 8.93
C ILE A 61 8.91 -8.47 8.06
N GLY A 62 9.88 -9.25 8.55
CA GLY A 62 11.02 -9.70 7.76
C GLY A 62 10.59 -10.53 6.55
N ILE A 63 9.64 -11.46 6.71
CA ILE A 63 9.08 -12.22 5.58
C ILE A 63 8.39 -11.28 4.58
N LEU A 64 7.59 -10.33 5.06
CA LEU A 64 6.90 -9.35 4.21
C LEU A 64 7.90 -8.54 3.37
N PHE A 65 9.00 -8.10 3.99
CA PHE A 65 10.07 -7.40 3.29
C PHE A 65 10.60 -8.21 2.11
N HIS A 66 10.98 -9.48 2.35
CA HIS A 66 11.56 -10.34 1.33
C HIS A 66 10.56 -10.67 0.22
N LEU A 67 9.32 -10.99 0.57
CA LEU A 67 8.28 -11.30 -0.42
C LEU A 67 7.97 -10.09 -1.28
N HIS A 68 7.78 -8.90 -0.68
CA HIS A 68 7.54 -7.65 -1.40
C HIS A 68 8.70 -7.34 -2.34
N TYR A 69 9.93 -7.39 -1.83
CA TYR A 69 11.15 -7.14 -2.60
C TYR A 69 11.28 -8.07 -3.82
N ILE A 70 11.07 -9.37 -3.63
CA ILE A 70 11.13 -10.38 -4.71
C ILE A 70 10.00 -10.17 -5.71
N GLN A 71 8.78 -9.92 -5.24
CA GLN A 71 7.60 -9.66 -6.09
C GLN A 71 7.85 -8.46 -7.00
N ASP A 72 8.38 -7.37 -6.46
CA ASP A 72 8.72 -6.18 -7.22
C ASP A 72 9.75 -6.45 -8.32
N ILE A 73 10.81 -7.21 -8.03
CA ILE A 73 11.81 -7.59 -9.02
C ILE A 73 11.17 -8.42 -10.13
N ILE A 74 10.40 -9.45 -9.76
CA ILE A 74 9.70 -10.32 -10.73
C ILE A 74 8.79 -9.49 -11.64
N LYS A 75 8.01 -8.57 -11.06
CA LYS A 75 7.13 -7.68 -11.80
C LYS A 75 7.89 -6.80 -12.78
N ILE A 76 8.99 -6.17 -12.35
CA ILE A 76 9.79 -5.30 -13.21
C ILE A 76 10.38 -6.09 -14.37
N GLU A 77 10.94 -7.27 -14.12
CA GLU A 77 11.51 -8.11 -15.17
C GLU A 77 10.41 -8.66 -16.10
N PHE A 78 9.24 -8.99 -15.55
CA PHE A 78 8.07 -9.36 -16.34
C PHE A 78 7.62 -8.21 -17.25
N ASP A 79 7.50 -6.99 -16.71
CA ASP A 79 7.07 -5.82 -17.47
C ASP A 79 8.07 -5.49 -18.59
N LYS A 80 9.37 -5.58 -18.30
CA LYS A 80 10.43 -5.40 -19.30
C LYS A 80 10.35 -6.42 -20.42
N LYS A 81 10.07 -7.69 -20.12
CA LYS A 81 10.12 -8.78 -21.11
C LYS A 81 8.81 -8.96 -21.87
N PHE A 82 7.67 -8.87 -21.18
CA PHE A 82 6.37 -9.31 -21.68
C PHE A 82 5.32 -8.19 -21.79
N ASN A 83 5.42 -7.10 -21.01
CA ASN A 83 4.40 -6.04 -20.99
C ASN A 83 4.75 -4.83 -21.88
N LYS A 84 5.15 -5.08 -23.13
CA LYS A 84 5.60 -4.02 -24.07
C LYS A 84 4.51 -3.00 -24.38
N ASP A 85 3.25 -3.44 -24.42
CA ASP A 85 2.08 -2.60 -24.67
C ASP A 85 1.59 -1.84 -23.44
N LYS A 86 2.29 -1.95 -22.29
CA LYS A 86 1.98 -1.26 -21.03
C LYS A 86 0.55 -1.53 -20.53
N SER A 87 0.09 -2.77 -20.69
CA SER A 87 -1.18 -3.28 -20.17
C SER A 87 -1.27 -3.12 -18.64
N THR A 88 -2.48 -2.93 -18.14
CA THR A 88 -2.77 -2.85 -16.69
C THR A 88 -2.93 -4.21 -16.03
N ILE A 89 -3.03 -5.30 -16.79
CA ILE A 89 -3.25 -6.65 -16.24
C ILE A 89 -2.13 -7.06 -15.27
N PRO A 90 -0.82 -6.92 -15.59
CA PRO A 90 0.25 -7.31 -14.67
C PRO A 90 0.21 -6.54 -13.36
N PHE A 91 -0.27 -5.29 -13.39
CA PHE A 91 -0.50 -4.51 -12.18
C PHE A 91 -1.57 -5.15 -11.28
N PHE A 92 -2.72 -5.57 -11.81
CA PHE A 92 -3.76 -6.21 -10.99
C PHE A 92 -3.35 -7.59 -10.45
N VAL A 93 -2.59 -8.34 -11.25
CA VAL A 93 -2.01 -9.63 -10.83
C VAL A 93 -1.05 -9.42 -9.66
N ASP A 94 -0.14 -8.46 -9.79
CA ASP A 94 0.80 -8.06 -8.74
C ASP A 94 0.07 -7.66 -7.44
N GLN A 95 -0.97 -6.83 -7.53
CA GLN A 95 -1.76 -6.43 -6.36
C GLN A 95 -2.49 -7.61 -5.70
N THR A 96 -2.95 -8.59 -6.48
CA THR A 96 -3.58 -9.80 -5.95
C THR A 96 -2.59 -10.62 -5.12
N PHE A 97 -1.35 -10.75 -5.60
CA PHE A 97 -0.29 -11.44 -4.85
C PHE A 97 0.06 -10.73 -3.55
N HIS A 98 0.16 -9.40 -3.57
CA HIS A 98 0.38 -8.62 -2.35
C HIS A 98 -0.74 -8.87 -1.32
N ILE A 99 -2.00 -8.76 -1.73
CA ILE A 99 -3.16 -9.00 -0.86
C ILE A 99 -3.13 -10.42 -0.29
N ALA A 100 -2.78 -11.43 -1.08
CA ALA A 100 -2.67 -12.81 -0.62
C ALA A 100 -1.59 -12.97 0.47
N VAL A 101 -0.41 -12.35 0.29
CA VAL A 101 0.65 -12.34 1.30
C VAL A 101 0.19 -11.65 2.58
N LEU A 102 -0.42 -10.47 2.48
CA LEU A 102 -0.95 -9.74 3.64
C LEU A 102 -2.04 -10.52 4.36
N TYR A 103 -2.89 -11.25 3.64
CA TYR A 103 -3.90 -12.12 4.21
C TYR A 103 -3.26 -13.24 5.04
N CYS A 104 -2.26 -13.93 4.51
CA CYS A 104 -1.53 -14.98 5.23
C CYS A 104 -0.86 -14.44 6.50
N ILE A 105 -0.19 -13.29 6.42
CA ILE A 105 0.43 -12.63 7.59
C ILE A 105 -0.64 -12.24 8.63
N SER A 106 -1.77 -11.68 8.18
CA SER A 106 -2.89 -11.34 9.07
C SER A 106 -3.39 -12.55 9.84
N LYS A 107 -3.48 -13.72 9.19
CA LYS A 107 -3.92 -14.96 9.84
C LYS A 107 -2.91 -15.43 10.89
N ALA A 108 -1.62 -15.36 10.59
CA ALA A 108 -0.56 -15.72 11.54
C ALA A 108 -0.56 -14.84 12.80
N LEU A 109 -0.84 -13.53 12.64
CA LEU A 109 -0.90 -12.59 13.76
C LEU A 109 -2.17 -12.69 14.61
N THR A 110 -3.25 -13.31 14.10
CA THR A 110 -4.55 -13.36 14.80
C THR A 110 -4.48 -14.14 16.12
N ALA A 111 -3.51 -15.03 16.27
CA ALA A 111 -3.32 -15.83 17.49
C ALA A 111 -2.56 -15.09 18.61
N LEU A 112 -2.02 -13.90 18.34
CA LEU A 112 -1.21 -13.16 19.29
C LEU A 112 -2.07 -12.29 20.22
N SER A 113 -1.65 -12.17 21.48
CA SER A 113 -2.21 -11.20 22.41
C SER A 113 -1.78 -9.78 22.06
N LEU A 114 -2.57 -8.80 22.48
CA LEU A 114 -2.33 -7.38 22.21
C LEU A 114 -1.69 -6.70 23.40
N ILE A 115 -0.81 -5.74 23.15
CA ILE A 115 -0.46 -4.75 24.17
C ILE A 115 -1.69 -3.83 24.37
N PRO A 116 -2.08 -3.51 25.61
CA PRO A 116 -3.19 -2.60 25.88
C PRO A 116 -3.02 -1.25 25.17
N LEU A 117 -4.11 -0.75 24.62
CA LEU A 117 -4.17 0.54 23.96
C LEU A 117 -4.79 1.58 24.90
N ILE A 118 -4.44 2.85 24.69
CA ILE A 118 -5.19 3.95 25.30
C ILE A 118 -6.55 4.03 24.61
N ASP A 119 -7.64 4.17 25.37
CA ASP A 119 -9.03 4.08 24.88
C ASP A 119 -9.30 4.81 23.55
N SER A 120 -8.80 6.04 23.41
CA SER A 120 -9.00 6.84 22.18
C SER A 120 -8.32 6.22 20.97
N ILE A 121 -7.13 5.64 21.15
CA ILE A 121 -6.40 4.95 20.08
C ILE A 121 -7.07 3.62 19.79
N GLU A 122 -7.53 2.90 20.81
CA GLU A 122 -8.25 1.64 20.66
C GLU A 122 -9.50 1.79 19.79
N ARG A 123 -10.32 2.83 20.05
CA ARG A 123 -11.52 3.12 19.25
C ARG A 123 -11.19 3.35 17.78
N ILE A 124 -10.12 4.06 17.47
CA ILE A 124 -9.69 4.32 16.09
C ILE A 124 -9.16 3.04 15.45
N TYR A 125 -8.28 2.33 16.16
CA TYR A 125 -7.61 1.12 15.69
C TYR A 125 -8.61 0.00 15.37
N TYR A 126 -9.69 -0.13 16.13
CA TYR A 126 -10.71 -1.16 15.89
C TYR A 126 -11.94 -0.67 15.13
N SER A 127 -11.94 0.57 14.62
CA SER A 127 -13.05 1.10 13.83
C SER A 127 -13.06 0.54 12.40
N GLY A 128 -13.77 -0.56 12.21
CA GLY A 128 -13.96 -1.20 10.89
C GLY A 128 -14.41 -0.22 9.79
N PRO A 129 -15.47 0.60 10.00
CA PRO A 129 -15.93 1.58 9.01
C PRO A 129 -14.86 2.60 8.63
N LEU A 130 -14.12 3.14 9.62
CA LEU A 130 -13.05 4.10 9.37
C LEU A 130 -11.91 3.46 8.56
N LEU A 131 -11.48 2.26 8.92
CA LEU A 131 -10.41 1.56 8.19
C LEU A 131 -10.80 1.26 6.75
N ILE A 132 -12.04 0.81 6.50
CA ILE A 132 -12.56 0.57 5.15
C ILE A 132 -12.60 1.87 4.35
N LEU A 133 -13.05 2.98 4.96
CA LEU A 133 -13.03 4.28 4.32
C LEU A 133 -11.60 4.70 3.93
N VAL A 134 -10.64 4.60 4.85
CA VAL A 134 -9.24 4.95 4.59
C VAL A 134 -8.68 4.11 3.44
N ILE A 135 -8.88 2.79 3.46
CA ILE A 135 -8.47 1.91 2.36
C ILE A 135 -9.13 2.35 1.05
N GLY A 136 -10.44 2.60 1.06
CA GLY A 136 -11.20 3.01 -0.12
C GLY A 136 -10.69 4.32 -0.71
N ILE A 137 -10.43 5.34 0.10
CA ILE A 137 -9.91 6.64 -0.32
C ILE A 137 -8.51 6.49 -0.94
N LEU A 138 -7.61 5.79 -0.24
CA LEU A 138 -6.23 5.65 -0.70
C LEU A 138 -6.14 4.82 -1.99
N PHE A 139 -6.84 3.68 -2.02
CA PHE A 139 -6.88 2.79 -3.18
C PHE A 139 -7.54 3.46 -4.39
N SER A 140 -8.71 4.07 -4.22
CA SER A 140 -9.39 4.78 -5.31
C SER A 140 -8.57 5.95 -5.84
N SER A 141 -7.88 6.68 -4.96
CA SER A 141 -6.99 7.77 -5.35
C SER A 141 -5.85 7.27 -6.22
N TYR A 142 -5.26 6.13 -5.91
CA TYR A 142 -4.19 5.57 -6.72
C TYR A 142 -4.70 5.00 -8.06
N VAL A 143 -5.81 4.25 -8.03
CA VAL A 143 -6.45 3.70 -9.25
C VAL A 143 -6.83 4.82 -10.21
N TRP A 144 -7.32 5.95 -9.69
CA TRP A 144 -7.61 7.13 -10.48
C TRP A 144 -6.37 7.66 -11.21
N ASP A 145 -5.25 7.81 -10.51
CA ASP A 145 -4.00 8.30 -11.10
C ASP A 145 -3.46 7.37 -12.18
N LYS A 146 -3.48 6.05 -11.94
CA LYS A 146 -3.10 5.04 -12.94
C LYS A 146 -4.01 5.06 -14.16
N THR A 147 -5.32 5.19 -13.96
CA THR A 147 -6.30 5.25 -15.04
C THR A 147 -6.11 6.53 -15.88
N LYS A 148 -5.94 7.68 -15.23
CA LYS A 148 -5.63 8.97 -15.88
C LYS A 148 -4.34 8.88 -16.69
N HIS A 149 -3.31 8.23 -16.17
CA HIS A 149 -2.08 7.98 -16.92
C HIS A 149 -2.32 7.10 -18.16
N GLN A 150 -3.07 6.00 -18.03
CA GLN A 150 -3.38 5.10 -19.16
C GLN A 150 -4.15 5.82 -20.29
N PHE A 151 -5.09 6.70 -19.95
CA PHE A 151 -5.76 7.54 -20.94
C PHE A 151 -4.81 8.51 -21.66
N LYS A 152 -3.86 9.10 -20.94
CA LYS A 152 -2.84 9.97 -21.55
C LYS A 152 -1.86 9.19 -22.41
N LEU A 153 -1.45 8.00 -21.97
CA LEU A 153 -0.53 7.12 -22.68
C LEU A 153 -1.06 6.71 -24.07
N LYS A 154 -2.37 6.49 -24.21
CA LYS A 154 -3.02 6.26 -25.52
C LYS A 154 -2.81 7.41 -26.51
N LYS A 155 -2.71 8.64 -26.01
CA LYS A 155 -2.44 9.86 -26.82
C LYS A 155 -0.94 10.12 -26.99
N GLN A 156 -0.13 9.73 -26.02
CA GLN A 156 1.31 9.99 -25.94
C GLN A 156 2.07 8.70 -25.60
N LYS A 157 2.50 7.94 -26.62
CA LYS A 157 3.05 6.58 -26.48
C LYS A 157 4.28 6.46 -25.56
N HIS A 158 5.05 7.54 -25.41
CA HIS A 158 6.27 7.58 -24.60
C HIS A 158 6.10 8.26 -23.24
N LEU A 159 4.88 8.57 -22.82
CA LEU A 159 4.64 9.20 -21.53
C LEU A 159 5.06 8.26 -20.39
N GLU A 160 5.93 8.73 -19.51
CA GLU A 160 6.28 8.04 -18.28
C GLU A 160 5.26 8.30 -17.18
N TYR A 161 5.10 7.33 -16.28
CA TYR A 161 4.19 7.47 -15.14
C TYR A 161 4.81 8.40 -14.10
N GLN A 162 4.02 9.40 -13.67
CA GLN A 162 4.33 10.26 -12.54
C GLN A 162 3.10 10.31 -11.63
N ALA A 163 3.29 10.11 -10.33
CA ALA A 163 2.23 10.18 -9.34
C ALA A 163 1.76 11.63 -9.14
N ASP A 164 0.44 11.83 -9.03
CA ASP A 164 -0.20 13.14 -8.84
C ASP A 164 -0.48 13.35 -7.34
N TYR A 165 0.59 13.56 -6.56
CA TYR A 165 0.51 13.68 -5.09
C TYR A 165 -0.44 14.78 -4.62
N ILE A 166 -0.48 15.91 -5.33
CA ILE A 166 -1.40 17.01 -5.02
C ILE A 166 -2.85 16.54 -5.24
N GLY A 167 -3.12 15.84 -6.34
CA GLY A 167 -4.42 15.24 -6.61
C GLY A 167 -4.83 14.21 -5.55
N MET A 168 -3.92 13.32 -5.16
CA MET A 168 -4.16 12.32 -4.10
C MET A 168 -4.48 13.01 -2.77
N LEU A 169 -3.68 14.00 -2.36
CA LEU A 169 -3.89 14.75 -1.11
C LEU A 169 -5.24 15.47 -1.11
N ARG A 170 -5.62 16.13 -2.21
CA ARG A 170 -6.92 16.81 -2.34
C ARG A 170 -8.09 15.84 -2.17
N ARG A 171 -8.01 14.64 -2.75
CA ARG A 171 -9.06 13.60 -2.58
C ARG A 171 -9.12 13.10 -1.15
N ILE A 172 -7.97 12.84 -0.53
CA ILE A 172 -7.91 12.42 0.89
C ILE A 172 -8.56 13.47 1.78
N ILE A 173 -8.19 14.74 1.66
CA ILE A 173 -8.78 15.83 2.45
C ILE A 173 -10.29 15.91 2.22
N PHE A 174 -10.73 15.91 0.96
CA PHE A 174 -12.15 16.00 0.60
C PHE A 174 -12.99 14.90 1.27
N PHE A 175 -12.57 13.63 1.13
CA PHE A 175 -13.33 12.52 1.70
C PHE A 175 -13.23 12.44 3.22
N CYS A 176 -12.10 12.83 3.82
CA CYS A 176 -12.00 12.97 5.27
C CYS A 176 -12.96 14.05 5.79
N THR A 177 -13.02 15.22 5.16
CA THR A 177 -13.98 16.28 5.53
C THR A 177 -15.42 15.80 5.39
N LEU A 178 -15.74 15.11 4.30
CA LEU A 178 -17.06 14.53 4.09
C LEU A 178 -17.40 13.52 5.20
N TYR A 179 -16.46 12.64 5.57
CA TYR A 179 -16.69 11.70 6.67
C TYR A 179 -16.95 12.40 8.01
N LEU A 180 -16.16 13.42 8.36
CA LEU A 180 -16.34 14.19 9.59
C LEU A 180 -17.71 14.89 9.62
N LEU A 181 -18.15 15.46 8.50
CA LEU A 181 -19.41 16.19 8.42
C LEU A 181 -20.64 15.29 8.54
N PHE A 182 -20.59 14.07 7.99
CA PHE A 182 -21.78 13.20 7.90
C PHE A 182 -21.81 12.05 8.91
N PHE A 183 -20.66 11.57 9.38
CA PHE A 183 -20.57 10.35 10.19
C PHE A 183 -20.07 10.57 11.62
N MET A 184 -19.49 11.74 11.93
CA MET A 184 -19.13 12.12 13.30
C MET A 184 -20.15 13.07 13.96
N GLN A 185 -21.32 13.28 13.34
CA GLN A 185 -22.47 13.88 14.02
C GLN A 185 -23.17 12.84 14.92
N LEU A 186 -22.51 12.46 16.02
CA LEU A 186 -23.06 11.67 17.12
C LEU A 186 -22.44 12.14 18.44
#